data_AF-A0A2V8E013-F1
#
_entry.id   AF-A0A2V8E013-F1
#
_cell.length_a   1.000
_cell.length_b   1.000
_cell.length_c   1.000
_cell.angle_alpha   90.00
_cell.angle_beta   90.00
_cell.angle_gamma   90.00
#
_symmetry.space_group_name_H-M   'P 1'
#
loop_
_entity.id
_entity.type
_entity.pdbx_description
1 polymer ?
#
loop_
_entity_poly.entity_id
_entity_poly.type
_entity_poly.pdbx_seq_one_letter_code
_entity_poly.pdbx_strand_id
1 'polypeptide(L)' 'ENATATAEFRKASDILTGLWTKVRERSDEFLDRRTIEQEGLDAAARDFLAGMTDRYAVRLFEQLFVPKPWAID' A
#
# COMPACT_ATOMS: atom_id res chain seq x y z
N GLU A 1 5.67 -19.69 -20.10
CA GLU A 1 5.51 -18.46 -19.28
C GLU A 1 6.82 -17.69 -19.23
N ASN A 2 6.74 -16.36 -19.19
CA ASN A 2 7.92 -15.48 -19.09
C ASN A 2 8.28 -15.29 -17.61
N ALA A 3 9.41 -15.87 -17.17
CA ALA A 3 9.85 -15.85 -15.77
C ALA A 3 10.04 -14.43 -15.19
N THR A 4 10.43 -13.47 -16.02
CA THR A 4 10.60 -12.07 -15.61
C THR A 4 9.26 -11.44 -15.24
N ALA A 5 8.21 -11.69 -16.02
CA ALA A 5 6.88 -11.18 -15.73
C ALA A 5 6.34 -11.78 -14.42
N THR A 6 6.54 -13.08 -14.19
CA THR A 6 6.17 -13.74 -12.93
C THR A 6 6.87 -13.13 -11.71
N ALA A 7 8.15 -12.74 -11.85
CA ALA A 7 8.88 -12.08 -10.76
C ALA A 7 8.32 -10.69 -10.43
N GLU A 8 7.94 -9.89 -11.44
CA GLU A 8 7.32 -8.58 -11.21
C GLU A 8 5.92 -8.70 -10.58
N PHE A 9 5.13 -9.70 -10.98
CA PHE A 9 3.84 -9.97 -10.33
C PHE A 9 3.99 -10.31 -8.85
N ARG A 10 5.01 -11.09 -8.49
CA ARG A 10 5.29 -11.41 -7.08
C ARG A 10 5.62 -10.13 -6.30
N LYS A 11 6.50 -9.29 -6.82
CA LYS A 11 6.86 -8.01 -6.18
C LYS A 11 5.63 -7.11 -5.99
N ALA A 12 4.77 -7.00 -7.01
CA ALA A 12 3.54 -6.22 -6.91
C ALA A 12 2.61 -6.76 -5.82
N SER A 13 2.45 -8.09 -5.73
CA SER A 13 1.67 -8.73 -4.67
C SER A 13 2.24 -8.47 -3.27
N ASP A 14 3.57 -8.52 -3.13
CA ASP A 14 4.24 -8.25 -1.85
C ASP A 14 4.03 -6.78 -1.41
N ILE A 15 4.16 -5.83 -2.36
CA ILE A 15 3.88 -4.41 -2.12
C ILE A 15 2.44 -4.22 -1.62
N LEU A 16 1.46 -4.76 -2.33
CA LEU A 16 0.05 -4.62 -1.96
C LEU A 16 -0.27 -5.28 -0.61
N THR A 17 0.35 -6.41 -0.29
CA THR A 17 0.19 -7.10 1.01
C THR A 17 0.73 -6.25 2.17
N GLY A 18 1.89 -5.64 1.98
CA GLY A 18 2.46 -4.71 2.96
C GLY A 18 1.57 -3.49 3.16
N LEU A 19 1.15 -2.85 2.07
CA LEU A 19 0.29 -1.67 2.12
C LEU A 19 -1.07 -1.96 2.76
N TRP A 20 -1.71 -3.09 2.43
CA TRP A 20 -2.96 -3.55 3.05
C TRP A 20 -2.86 -3.66 4.58
N THR A 21 -1.73 -4.14 5.08
CA THR A 21 -1.51 -4.25 6.52
C THR A 21 -1.37 -2.85 7.14
N LYS A 22 -0.52 -1.99 6.58
CA LYS A 22 -0.24 -0.66 7.14
C LYS A 22 -1.43 0.31 7.05
N VAL A 23 -2.18 0.27 5.95
CA VAL A 23 -3.38 1.08 5.77
C VAL A 23 -4.44 0.76 6.82
N ARG A 24 -4.61 -0.51 7.19
CA ARG A 24 -5.57 -0.90 8.24
C ARG A 24 -5.06 -0.58 9.65
N GLU A 25 -3.77 -0.76 9.92
CA GLU A 25 -3.16 -0.37 11.20
C GLU A 25 -3.24 1.14 11.47
N ARG A 26 -3.19 1.96 10.42
CA ARG A 26 -3.21 3.44 10.48
C ARG A 26 -4.39 4.00 9.69
N SER A 27 -5.57 3.41 9.87
CA SER A 27 -6.75 3.70 9.05
C SER A 27 -7.18 5.17 9.05
N ASP A 28 -6.95 5.88 10.13
CA ASP A 28 -7.22 7.32 10.30
C ASP A 28 -6.34 8.22 9.42
N GLU A 29 -5.17 7.76 9.00
CA GLU A 29 -4.25 8.50 8.13
C GLU A 29 -4.55 8.32 6.64
N PHE A 30 -5.04 7.13 6.27
CA PHE A 30 -5.17 6.74 4.87
C PHE A 30 -6.61 6.72 4.36
N LEU A 31 -7.58 6.49 5.24
CA LEU A 31 -8.96 6.22 4.85
C LEU A 31 -9.90 7.29 5.39
N ASP A 32 -10.94 7.58 4.61
CA ASP A 32 -12.00 8.47 5.07
C ASP A 32 -12.85 7.78 6.15
N ARG A 33 -13.06 8.49 7.27
CA ARG A 33 -13.77 7.95 8.42
C ARG A 33 -15.22 7.58 8.10
N ARG A 34 -15.88 8.40 7.27
CA ARG A 34 -17.27 8.15 6.88
C ARG A 34 -17.36 6.91 5.99
N THR A 35 -16.43 6.69 5.07
CA THR A 35 -16.37 5.44 4.29
C THR A 35 -16.20 4.22 5.19
N ILE A 36 -15.32 4.27 6.19
CA ILE A 36 -15.18 3.16 7.16
C ILE A 36 -16.51 2.88 7.88
N GLU A 37 -17.22 3.92 8.31
CA GLU A 37 -18.48 3.77 9.05
C GLU A 37 -19.62 3.24 8.17
N GLN A 38 -19.62 3.57 6.87
CA GLN A 38 -20.65 3.17 5.92
C GLN A 38 -20.40 1.78 5.31
N GLU A 39 -19.15 1.46 4.99
CA GLU A 39 -18.77 0.30 4.16
C GLU A 39 -17.89 -0.71 4.91
N GLY A 40 -17.29 -0.30 6.02
CA GLY A 40 -16.37 -1.11 6.81
C GLY A 40 -14.91 -0.91 6.42
N LEU A 41 -14.02 -1.25 7.37
CA LEU A 41 -12.58 -1.03 7.23
C LEU A 41 -11.97 -1.77 6.03
N ASP A 42 -12.31 -3.04 5.84
CA ASP A 42 -11.73 -3.85 4.77
C ASP A 42 -12.20 -3.39 3.38
N ALA A 43 -13.44 -2.95 3.23
CA ALA A 43 -13.95 -2.39 1.98
C ALA A 43 -13.27 -1.06 1.64
N ALA A 44 -13.21 -0.15 2.62
CA ALA A 44 -12.52 1.13 2.48
C ALA A 44 -11.02 0.94 2.13
N ALA A 45 -10.34 0.03 2.80
CA ALA A 45 -8.94 -0.28 2.52
C ALA A 45 -8.74 -0.90 1.13
N ARG A 46 -9.63 -1.79 0.70
CA ARG A 46 -9.55 -2.42 -0.62
C ARG A 46 -9.70 -1.39 -1.72
N ASP A 47 -10.68 -0.51 -1.58
CA ASP A 47 -10.99 0.50 -2.59
C ASP A 47 -9.91 1.59 -2.63
N PHE A 48 -9.34 1.97 -1.49
CA PHE A 48 -8.15 2.82 -1.43
C PHE A 48 -6.97 2.20 -2.20
N LEU A 49 -6.66 0.91 -1.94
CA LEU A 49 -5.55 0.24 -2.63
C LEU A 49 -5.80 0.07 -4.13
N ALA A 50 -7.03 -0.31 -4.50
CA ALA A 50 -7.43 -0.46 -5.89
C ALA A 50 -7.43 0.87 -6.67
N GLY A 51 -7.62 2.00 -5.96
CA GLY A 51 -7.54 3.35 -6.52
C GLY A 51 -6.12 3.88 -6.72
N MET A 52 -5.08 3.17 -6.25
CA MET A 52 -3.69 3.61 -6.41
C MET A 52 -3.18 3.43 -7.85
N THR A 53 -2.35 4.35 -8.31
CA THR A 53 -1.49 4.10 -9.47
C THR A 53 -0.25 3.32 -9.04
N ASP A 54 0.36 2.55 -9.95
CA ASP A 54 1.62 1.83 -9.69
C ASP A 54 2.69 2.71 -9.06
N ARG A 55 2.88 3.92 -9.60
CA ARG A 55 3.87 4.89 -9.10
C ARG A 55 3.58 5.33 -7.67
N TYR A 56 2.30 5.52 -7.34
CA TYR A 56 1.89 5.87 -5.99
C TYR A 56 2.11 4.72 -5.02
N ALA A 57 1.72 3.49 -5.40
CA ALA A 57 1.90 2.30 -4.58
C ALA A 57 3.37 2.06 -4.23
N VAL A 58 4.27 2.14 -5.22
CA VAL A 58 5.72 1.99 -5.00
C VAL A 58 6.26 3.08 -4.06
N ARG A 59 5.92 4.35 -4.30
CA ARG A 59 6.37 5.46 -3.45
C ARG A 59 5.88 5.33 -2.01
N LEU A 60 4.61 4.97 -1.82
CA LEU A 60 4.04 4.80 -0.49
C LEU A 60 4.71 3.63 0.24
N PHE A 61 4.97 2.53 -0.46
CA PHE A 61 5.70 1.40 0.08
C PHE A 61 7.12 1.80 0.52
N GLU A 62 7.86 2.51 -0.32
CA GLU A 62 9.18 3.04 0.05
C GLU A 62 9.12 3.91 1.30
N GLN A 63 8.15 4.82 1.40
CA GLN A 63 8.00 5.71 2.56
C GLN A 63 7.68 4.96 3.86
N LEU A 64 6.90 3.89 3.80
CA LEU A 64 6.43 3.17 4.97
C LEU A 64 7.40 2.07 5.45
N PHE A 65 8.17 1.48 4.53
CA PHE A 65 8.96 0.29 4.82
C PHE A 65 10.47 0.49 4.66
N VAL A 66 10.91 1.48 3.89
CA VAL A 66 12.35 1.71 3.67
C VAL A 66 12.82 2.85 4.60
N PRO A 67 13.74 2.57 5.53
CA PRO A 67 14.28 3.60 6.40
C PRO A 67 15.06 4.62 5.57
N LYS A 68 14.92 5.91 5.92
CA LYS A 68 15.73 6.95 5.30
C LYS A 68 17.19 6.79 5.75
N PRO A 69 18.17 6.93 4.84
CA PRO A 69 19.57 6.94 5.23
C PRO A 69 19.82 8.08 6.21
N TRP A 70 20.70 7.85 7.18
CA TRP A 70 21.16 8.89 8.11
C TRP A 70 21.78 10.02 7.29
N ALA A 71 21.24 11.24 7.42
CA ALA A 71 21.89 12.42 6.87
C ALA A 71 23.22 12.58 7.62
N ILE A 72 24.33 12.32 6.93
CA ILE A 72 25.64 12.80 7.36
C ILE A 72 25.71 14.22 6.82
N ASP A 73 25.27 15.18 7.65
CA ASP A 73 25.62 16.59 7.46
C ASP A 73 27.08 16.81 7.88
#